data_AF-A0A2D7HRQ7-F1
#
_entry.id   AF-A0A2D7HRQ7-F1
#
_cell.length_a   1.000
_cell.length_b   1.000
_cell.length_c   1.000
_cell.angle_alpha   90.00
_cell.angle_beta   90.00
_cell.angle_gamma   90.00
#
_symmetry.space_group_name_H-M   'P 1'
#
loop_
_entity.id
_entity.type
_entity.pdbx_description
1 polymer ?
#
loop_
_entity_poly.entity_id
_entity_poly.type
_entity_poly.pdbx_seq_one_letter_code
_entity_poly.pdbx_strand_id
1 'polypeptide(L)'
;MKETLLNKATFWQKKYKQIDFNPKQIFAYSNSKKDTLFSLSFFLSIMSIETLFNQPFRKKIKIVHNQIYKVFFKNKFNQLERIEINSFGFSLFLIFQKLFEEHEPSKLYVKDLIECTVSHWSCIDNASYTDFEKRYQTLVALWDRNKSIVLSRTYESRIDLIFLLYKSFELGIGDKVIIKKNLSVLIFSVSKALKEFRFDVLNELKKKKL
;
A
#
# COMPACT_ATOMS: atom_id res chain seq x y z
N MET A 1 -11.71 17.38 9.19
CA MET A 1 -10.24 17.36 8.94
C MET A 1 -9.76 16.17 8.09
N LYS A 2 -10.46 15.03 8.07
CA LYS A 2 -10.07 13.87 7.24
C LYS A 2 -10.81 13.78 5.90
N GLU A 3 -12.06 14.22 5.84
CA GLU A 3 -12.79 14.43 4.57
C GLU A 3 -12.05 15.38 3.62
N THR A 4 -11.34 16.36 4.19
CA THR A 4 -10.43 17.24 3.46
C THR A 4 -9.22 16.53 2.85
N LEU A 5 -8.74 15.40 3.41
CA LEU A 5 -7.60 14.67 2.85
C LEU A 5 -7.98 13.85 1.62
N LEU A 6 -9.16 13.20 1.64
CA LEU A 6 -9.68 12.48 0.48
C LEU A 6 -9.98 13.44 -0.68
N ASN A 7 -10.62 14.58 -0.40
CA ASN A 7 -10.83 15.63 -1.39
C ASN A 7 -9.52 16.20 -1.92
N LYS A 8 -8.51 16.38 -1.04
CA LYS A 8 -7.14 16.76 -1.45
C LYS A 8 -6.53 15.73 -2.39
N ALA A 9 -6.69 14.42 -2.12
CA ALA A 9 -6.18 13.35 -2.98
C ALA A 9 -6.83 13.39 -4.36
N THR A 10 -8.15 13.56 -4.42
CA THR A 10 -8.89 13.69 -5.69
C THR A 10 -8.41 14.87 -6.52
N PHE A 11 -8.24 16.04 -5.90
CA PHE A 11 -7.73 17.21 -6.59
C PHE A 11 -6.28 17.01 -7.04
N TRP A 12 -5.44 16.45 -6.17
CA TRP A 12 -4.03 16.16 -6.44
C TRP A 12 -3.88 15.22 -7.64
N GLN A 13 -4.66 14.13 -7.68
CA GLN A 13 -4.60 13.16 -8.78
C GLN A 13 -5.01 13.80 -10.11
N LYS A 14 -6.09 14.58 -10.11
CA LYS A 14 -6.53 15.33 -11.30
C LYS A 14 -5.45 16.31 -11.78
N LYS A 15 -4.84 17.06 -10.87
CA LYS A 15 -3.79 18.04 -11.16
C LYS A 15 -2.59 17.38 -11.84
N TYR A 16 -2.06 16.30 -11.26
CA TYR A 16 -0.79 15.73 -11.72
C TYR A 16 -0.94 14.63 -12.79
N LYS A 17 -2.17 14.20 -13.10
CA LYS A 17 -2.44 13.34 -14.25
C LYS A 17 -1.97 13.95 -15.58
N GLN A 18 -2.06 15.27 -15.72
CA GLN A 18 -1.67 15.99 -16.95
C GLN A 18 -0.16 15.93 -17.22
N ILE A 19 0.64 15.68 -16.18
CA ILE A 19 2.10 15.56 -16.27
C ILE A 19 2.60 14.13 -16.06
N ASP A 20 1.71 13.16 -16.28
CA ASP A 20 1.98 11.72 -16.12
C ASP A 20 2.65 11.36 -14.78
N PHE A 21 2.22 12.05 -13.71
CA PHE A 21 2.76 11.88 -12.36
C PHE A 21 4.29 11.96 -12.26
N ASN A 22 4.93 12.84 -13.05
CA ASN A 22 6.37 13.04 -13.02
C ASN A 22 6.86 13.44 -11.60
N PRO A 23 7.74 12.64 -10.95
CA PRO A 23 8.15 12.91 -9.57
C PRO A 23 8.88 14.24 -9.40
N LYS A 24 9.78 14.59 -10.32
CA LYS A 24 10.54 15.85 -10.24
C LYS A 24 9.61 17.05 -10.21
N GLN A 25 8.61 17.07 -11.09
CA GLN A 25 7.62 18.14 -11.13
C GLN A 25 6.71 18.13 -9.91
N ILE A 26 6.21 16.97 -9.49
CA ILE A 26 5.39 16.84 -8.27
C ILE A 26 6.11 17.39 -7.04
N PHE A 27 7.34 16.94 -6.81
CA PHE A 27 8.12 17.34 -5.64
C PHE A 27 8.58 18.79 -5.75
N ALA A 28 8.75 19.37 -6.93
CA ALA A 28 9.00 20.81 -7.08
C ALA A 28 7.91 21.67 -6.43
N TYR A 29 6.65 21.22 -6.44
CA TYR A 29 5.53 21.90 -5.79
C TYR A 29 5.25 21.48 -4.34
N SER A 30 5.99 20.49 -3.81
CA SER A 30 5.89 20.08 -2.39
C SER A 30 6.73 21.02 -1.53
N ASN A 31 6.07 22.07 -1.00
CA ASN A 31 6.74 23.15 -0.25
C ASN A 31 6.78 22.93 1.26
N SER A 32 5.96 22.02 1.77
CA SER A 32 5.93 21.68 3.19
C SER A 32 6.25 20.20 3.41
N LYS A 33 6.61 19.86 4.66
CA LYS A 33 6.78 18.47 5.08
C LYS A 33 5.52 17.64 4.82
N LYS A 34 4.34 18.20 5.15
CA LYS A 34 3.04 17.55 4.91
C LYS A 34 2.81 17.28 3.43
N ASP A 35 3.12 18.23 2.55
CA ASP A 35 2.96 18.05 1.10
C ASP A 35 3.98 17.07 0.52
N THR A 36 5.18 17.00 1.12
CA THR A 36 6.20 16.04 0.72
C THR A 36 5.77 14.62 1.09
N LEU A 37 5.30 14.40 2.32
CA LEU A 37 4.74 13.12 2.77
C LEU A 37 3.52 12.72 1.93
N PHE A 38 2.64 13.68 1.61
CA PHE A 38 1.46 13.43 0.80
C PHE A 38 1.82 13.01 -0.63
N SER A 39 2.78 13.68 -1.27
CA SER A 39 3.27 13.33 -2.60
C SER A 39 3.99 11.98 -2.60
N LEU A 40 4.85 11.71 -1.62
CA LEU A 40 5.51 10.40 -1.46
C LEU A 40 4.49 9.27 -1.34
N SER A 41 3.45 9.47 -0.52
CA SER A 41 2.41 8.47 -0.24
C SER A 41 1.60 8.07 -1.47
N PHE A 42 1.49 8.94 -2.48
CA PHE A 42 0.91 8.56 -3.76
C PHE A 42 1.73 7.43 -4.41
N PHE A 43 3.04 7.59 -4.53
CA PHE A 43 3.91 6.58 -5.14
C PHE A 43 3.96 5.30 -4.30
N LEU A 44 3.93 5.41 -2.97
CA LEU A 44 3.83 4.26 -2.08
C LEU A 44 2.53 3.48 -2.31
N SER A 45 1.41 4.16 -2.54
CA SER A 45 0.14 3.51 -2.88
C SER A 45 0.23 2.72 -4.20
N ILE A 46 0.85 3.31 -5.23
CA ILE A 46 1.01 2.65 -6.54
C ILE A 46 1.91 1.42 -6.43
N MET A 47 3.09 1.53 -5.80
CA MET A 47 4.00 0.38 -5.62
C MET A 47 3.38 -0.76 -4.80
N SER A 48 2.54 -0.42 -3.80
CA SER A 48 1.79 -1.41 -3.01
C SER A 48 0.75 -2.13 -3.86
N ILE A 49 0.03 -1.39 -4.71
CA ILE A 49 -0.96 -1.92 -5.65
C ILE A 49 -0.30 -2.79 -6.72
N GLU A 50 0.85 -2.40 -7.26
CA GLU A 50 1.63 -3.18 -8.23
C GLU A 50 2.09 -4.52 -7.62
N THR A 51 2.53 -4.50 -6.37
CA THR A 51 2.86 -5.72 -5.61
C THR A 51 1.67 -6.68 -5.55
N LEU A 52 0.44 -6.17 -5.41
CA LEU A 52 -0.80 -6.96 -5.44
C LEU A 52 -1.16 -7.45 -6.85
N PHE A 53 -1.08 -6.60 -7.87
CA PHE A 53 -1.47 -6.97 -9.23
C PHE A 53 -0.54 -7.98 -9.90
N ASN A 54 0.72 -8.03 -9.46
CA ASN A 54 1.68 -9.04 -9.90
C ASN A 54 1.52 -10.39 -9.19
N GLN A 55 0.47 -10.61 -8.39
CA GLN A 55 0.23 -11.88 -7.67
C GLN A 55 -0.58 -12.90 -8.49
N PRO A 56 -0.40 -14.22 -8.23
CA PRO A 56 -1.10 -15.28 -8.96
C PRO A 56 -2.62 -15.31 -8.68
N PHE A 57 -3.08 -14.58 -7.65
CA PHE A 57 -4.47 -14.54 -7.21
C PHE A 57 -5.26 -13.37 -7.78
N ARG A 58 -4.75 -12.65 -8.78
CA ARG A 58 -5.46 -11.57 -9.49
C ARG A 58 -6.90 -11.93 -9.89
N LYS A 59 -7.18 -13.21 -10.18
CA LYS A 59 -8.54 -13.71 -10.48
C LYS A 59 -9.41 -13.98 -9.24
N LYS A 60 -8.81 -14.29 -8.07
CA LYS A 60 -9.53 -14.61 -6.82
C LYS A 60 -9.82 -13.36 -6.00
N ILE A 61 -8.95 -12.37 -6.04
CA ILE A 61 -9.19 -11.06 -5.46
C ILE A 61 -9.78 -10.20 -6.58
N LYS A 62 -11.11 -10.05 -6.63
CA LYS A 62 -11.82 -9.14 -7.55
C LYS A 62 -11.55 -7.67 -7.16
N ILE A 63 -10.29 -7.24 -7.13
CA ILE A 63 -9.80 -5.99 -6.52
C ILE A 63 -10.41 -4.72 -7.14
N VAL A 64 -11.12 -4.78 -8.27
CA VAL A 64 -11.65 -3.55 -8.91
C VAL A 64 -13.12 -3.63 -9.35
N HIS A 65 -13.80 -4.76 -9.16
CA HIS A 65 -15.21 -4.84 -9.58
C HIS A 65 -16.01 -5.66 -8.59
N ASN A 66 -16.70 -4.95 -7.68
CA ASN A 66 -18.12 -5.20 -7.43
C ASN A 66 -18.73 -4.24 -6.38
N GLN A 67 -19.07 -3.01 -6.80
CA GLN A 67 -20.03 -2.21 -6.03
C GLN A 67 -21.42 -2.88 -5.98
N ILE A 68 -21.76 -3.68 -7.00
CA ILE A 68 -23.07 -4.34 -7.14
C ILE A 68 -23.21 -5.58 -6.22
N TYR A 69 -22.15 -6.36 -5.97
CA TYR A 69 -22.25 -7.54 -5.08
C TYR A 69 -22.24 -7.18 -3.58
N LYS A 70 -21.87 -5.94 -3.21
CA LYS A 70 -21.87 -5.44 -1.81
C LYS A 70 -23.26 -5.51 -1.19
N VAL A 71 -24.31 -5.35 -2.01
CA VAL A 71 -25.72 -5.36 -1.56
C VAL A 71 -26.23 -6.78 -1.27
N PHE A 72 -25.83 -7.79 -2.05
CA PHE A 72 -26.44 -9.13 -1.99
C PHE A 72 -25.71 -10.13 -1.09
N PHE A 73 -24.43 -9.92 -0.74
CA PHE A 73 -23.63 -10.93 -0.01
C PHE A 73 -22.79 -10.33 1.14
N LYS A 74 -23.45 -9.73 2.14
CA LYS A 74 -22.83 -8.98 3.25
C LYS A 74 -21.68 -9.73 3.97
N ASN A 75 -21.83 -11.02 4.28
CA ASN A 75 -20.79 -11.79 5.00
C ASN A 75 -19.57 -12.12 4.13
N LYS A 76 -19.77 -12.54 2.87
CA LYS A 76 -18.68 -12.77 1.91
C LYS A 76 -17.98 -11.47 1.55
N PHE A 77 -18.72 -10.36 1.50
CA PHE A 77 -18.17 -9.03 1.26
C PHE A 77 -17.25 -8.58 2.40
N ASN A 78 -17.66 -8.72 3.66
CA ASN A 78 -16.81 -8.39 4.81
C ASN A 78 -15.49 -9.18 4.82
N GLN A 79 -15.54 -10.46 4.41
CA GLN A 79 -14.35 -11.29 4.27
C GLN A 79 -13.44 -10.81 3.13
N LEU A 80 -14.02 -10.47 1.97
CA LEU A 80 -13.27 -9.95 0.82
C LEU A 80 -12.61 -8.59 1.13
N GLU A 81 -13.34 -7.70 1.78
CA GLU A 81 -12.84 -6.38 2.18
C GLU A 81 -11.69 -6.51 3.19
N ARG A 82 -11.80 -7.42 4.17
CA ARG A 82 -10.68 -7.71 5.09
C ARG A 82 -9.46 -8.25 4.35
N ILE A 83 -9.66 -9.15 3.38
CA ILE A 83 -8.57 -9.70 2.55
C ILE A 83 -7.90 -8.57 1.77
N GLU A 84 -8.67 -7.68 1.15
CA GLU A 84 -8.17 -6.56 0.37
C GLU A 84 -7.34 -5.60 1.23
N ILE A 85 -7.91 -5.15 2.36
CA ILE A 85 -7.26 -4.22 3.28
C ILE A 85 -5.98 -4.81 3.86
N ASN A 86 -6.01 -6.06 4.32
CA ASN A 86 -4.82 -6.70 4.89
C ASN A 86 -3.75 -6.94 3.84
N SER A 87 -4.12 -7.37 2.63
CA SER A 87 -3.18 -7.62 1.55
C SER A 87 -2.52 -6.32 1.09
N PHE A 88 -3.28 -5.24 0.97
CA PHE A 88 -2.74 -3.90 0.73
C PHE A 88 -1.80 -3.47 1.86
N GLY A 89 -2.22 -3.62 3.12
CA GLY A 89 -1.42 -3.27 4.29
C GLY A 89 -0.06 -3.98 4.34
N PHE A 90 -0.02 -5.30 4.14
CA PHE A 90 1.24 -6.03 4.14
C PHE A 90 2.11 -5.75 2.89
N SER A 91 1.48 -5.47 1.74
CA SER A 91 2.22 -4.98 0.57
C SER A 91 2.87 -3.62 0.87
N LEU A 92 2.13 -2.69 1.48
CA LEU A 92 2.66 -1.40 1.92
C LEU A 92 3.81 -1.56 2.92
N PHE A 93 3.73 -2.51 3.84
CA PHE A 93 4.79 -2.75 4.81
C PHE A 93 6.09 -3.29 4.17
N LEU A 94 5.99 -4.10 3.12
CA LEU A 94 7.17 -4.51 2.33
C LEU A 94 7.81 -3.30 1.63
N ILE A 95 7.00 -2.40 1.08
CA ILE A 95 7.49 -1.15 0.48
C ILE A 95 8.10 -0.22 1.54
N PHE A 96 7.52 -0.15 2.74
CA PHE A 96 8.07 0.61 3.87
C PHE A 96 9.42 0.06 4.32
N GLN A 97 9.57 -1.25 4.42
CA GLN A 97 10.85 -1.86 4.80
C GLN A 97 11.95 -1.40 3.84
N LYS A 98 11.69 -1.44 2.52
CA LYS A 98 12.62 -0.93 1.51
C LYS A 98 12.82 0.59 1.58
N LEU A 99 11.76 1.37 1.78
CA LEU A 99 11.88 2.81 1.96
C LEU A 99 12.80 3.15 3.14
N PHE A 100 12.67 2.44 4.27
CA PHE A 100 13.46 2.72 5.47
C PHE A 100 14.89 2.20 5.37
N GLU A 101 15.14 1.18 4.55
CA GLU A 101 16.51 0.78 4.17
C GLU A 101 17.19 1.92 3.39
N GLU A 102 16.47 2.56 2.48
CA GLU A 102 17.03 3.55 1.53
C GLU A 102 16.98 5.02 2.02
N HIS A 103 16.07 5.32 2.94
CA HIS A 103 15.84 6.62 3.57
C HIS A 103 15.25 6.44 4.98
N GLU A 104 16.15 6.24 5.94
CA GLU A 104 15.83 5.95 7.33
C GLU A 104 14.88 6.98 8.01
N PRO A 105 15.05 8.31 7.83
CA PRO A 105 14.24 9.30 8.54
C PRO A 105 12.73 9.17 8.27
N SER A 106 12.32 8.57 7.15
CA SER A 106 10.92 8.32 6.82
C SER A 106 10.20 7.47 7.87
N LYS A 107 10.91 6.65 8.66
CA LYS A 107 10.32 5.83 9.72
C LYS A 107 9.65 6.66 10.82
N LEU A 108 10.05 7.92 11.00
CA LEU A 108 9.48 8.81 12.01
C LEU A 108 8.05 9.26 11.66
N TYR A 109 7.65 9.08 10.40
CA TYR A 109 6.39 9.60 9.85
C TYR A 109 5.41 8.50 9.42
N VAL A 110 5.58 7.27 9.93
CA VAL A 110 4.80 6.12 9.43
C VAL A 110 3.28 6.34 9.53
N LYS A 111 2.78 6.93 10.62
CA LYS A 111 1.33 7.16 10.76
C LYS A 111 0.81 8.15 9.70
N ASP A 112 1.55 9.22 9.43
CA ASP A 112 1.22 10.18 8.37
C ASP A 112 1.30 9.55 6.98
N LEU A 113 2.32 8.70 6.75
CA LEU A 113 2.47 7.95 5.51
C LEU A 113 1.30 6.98 5.30
N ILE A 114 0.87 6.27 6.36
CA ILE A 114 -0.30 5.38 6.29
C ILE A 114 -1.56 6.20 5.96
N GLU A 115 -1.82 7.30 6.67
CA GLU A 115 -3.02 8.11 6.44
C GLU A 115 -3.07 8.66 5.01
N CYS A 116 -1.97 9.27 4.55
CA CYS A 116 -1.87 9.81 3.20
C CYS A 116 -1.97 8.72 2.12
N THR A 117 -1.34 7.56 2.34
CA THR A 117 -1.38 6.43 1.41
C THR A 117 -2.80 5.88 1.28
N VAL A 118 -3.51 5.74 2.40
CA VAL A 118 -4.90 5.28 2.40
C VAL A 118 -5.82 6.30 1.72
N SER A 119 -5.56 7.61 1.86
CA SER A 119 -6.33 8.62 1.12
C SER A 119 -6.14 8.50 -0.40
N HIS A 120 -4.91 8.31 -0.86
CA HIS A 120 -4.65 8.10 -2.31
C HIS A 120 -5.29 6.80 -2.80
N TRP A 121 -5.14 5.70 -2.05
CA TRP A 121 -5.75 4.42 -2.39
C TRP A 121 -7.27 4.51 -2.46
N SER A 122 -7.92 5.13 -1.46
CA SER A 122 -9.37 5.34 -1.46
C SER A 122 -9.84 6.24 -2.61
N CYS A 123 -9.04 7.22 -3.02
CA CYS A 123 -9.33 8.02 -4.21
C CYS A 123 -9.25 7.19 -5.51
N ILE A 124 -8.21 6.35 -5.66
CA ILE A 124 -8.05 5.47 -6.83
C ILE A 124 -9.26 4.54 -6.99
N ASP A 125 -9.79 4.04 -5.88
CA ASP A 125 -10.90 3.09 -5.84
C ASP A 125 -12.30 3.75 -5.73
N ASN A 126 -12.38 5.09 -5.78
CA ASN A 126 -13.63 5.84 -5.58
C ASN A 126 -14.39 5.44 -4.30
N ALA A 127 -13.66 5.16 -3.22
CA ALA A 127 -14.20 4.75 -1.94
C ALA A 127 -14.87 5.91 -1.18
N SER A 128 -15.88 5.59 -0.37
CA SER A 128 -16.52 6.59 0.50
C SER A 128 -15.61 6.99 1.67
N TYR A 129 -15.95 8.08 2.35
CA TYR A 129 -15.26 8.47 3.58
C TYR A 129 -15.30 7.37 4.66
N THR A 130 -16.43 6.66 4.79
CA THR A 130 -16.58 5.54 5.73
C THR A 130 -15.62 4.40 5.39
N ASP A 131 -15.48 4.08 4.10
CA ASP A 131 -14.53 3.06 3.65
C ASP A 131 -13.08 3.50 3.92
N PHE A 132 -12.75 4.79 3.68
CA PHE A 132 -11.45 5.36 4.04
C PHE A 132 -11.12 5.21 5.53
N GLU A 133 -12.03 5.61 6.43
CA GLU A 133 -11.77 5.55 7.87
C GLU A 133 -11.57 4.10 8.32
N LYS A 134 -12.39 3.17 7.81
CA LYS A 134 -12.22 1.74 8.08
C LYS A 134 -10.88 1.19 7.61
N ARG A 135 -10.47 1.53 6.38
CA ARG A 135 -9.15 1.16 5.82
C ARG A 135 -8.02 1.69 6.69
N TYR A 136 -8.08 2.97 7.06
CA TYR A 136 -7.07 3.63 7.87
C TYR A 136 -6.92 2.98 9.25
N GLN A 137 -8.03 2.81 9.98
CA GLN A 137 -8.02 2.19 11.31
C GLN A 137 -7.48 0.76 11.27
N THR A 138 -7.86 -0.01 10.25
CA THR A 138 -7.37 -1.38 10.07
C THR A 138 -5.86 -1.39 9.80
N LEU A 139 -5.35 -0.51 8.95
CA LEU A 139 -3.91 -0.43 8.64
C LEU A 139 -3.08 0.04 9.84
N VAL A 140 -3.59 0.99 10.63
CA VAL A 140 -2.94 1.41 11.87
C VAL A 140 -2.87 0.25 12.86
N ALA A 141 -3.96 -0.51 13.03
CA ALA A 141 -3.97 -1.69 13.88
C ALA A 141 -3.00 -2.79 13.39
N LEU A 142 -2.91 -3.01 12.08
CA LEU A 142 -1.92 -3.91 11.49
C LEU A 142 -0.50 -3.42 11.74
N TRP A 143 -0.25 -2.12 11.59
CA TRP A 143 1.05 -1.51 11.86
C TRP A 143 1.45 -1.73 13.31
N ASP A 144 0.60 -1.38 14.26
CA ASP A 144 0.93 -1.46 15.69
C ASP A 144 1.28 -2.90 16.12
N ARG A 145 0.65 -3.91 15.51
CA ARG A 145 0.95 -5.33 15.74
C ARG A 145 2.24 -5.82 15.09
N ASN A 146 2.64 -5.24 13.97
CA ASN A 146 3.72 -5.79 13.12
C ASN A 146 4.94 -4.84 12.97
N LYS A 147 4.90 -3.63 13.55
CA LYS A 147 5.93 -2.60 13.37
C LYS A 147 7.35 -3.08 13.66
N SER A 148 7.55 -3.98 14.62
CA SER A 148 8.87 -4.55 14.92
C SER A 148 9.44 -5.33 13.73
N ILE A 149 8.60 -6.10 13.04
CA ILE A 149 8.97 -6.86 11.84
C ILE A 149 9.27 -5.89 10.70
N VAL A 150 8.43 -4.87 10.49
CA VAL A 150 8.62 -3.88 9.40
C VAL A 150 9.88 -3.05 9.59
N LEU A 151 10.20 -2.68 10.83
CA LEU A 151 11.39 -1.90 11.16
C LEU A 151 12.66 -2.76 11.18
N SER A 152 12.53 -4.08 11.35
CA SER A 152 13.66 -5.01 11.22
C SER A 152 14.06 -5.14 9.75
N ARG A 153 15.34 -4.95 9.45
CA ARG A 153 15.91 -5.02 8.08
C ARG A 153 16.51 -6.38 7.74
N THR A 154 16.16 -7.40 8.50
CA THR A 154 16.67 -8.76 8.30
C THR A 154 16.00 -9.45 7.12
N TYR A 155 16.69 -10.42 6.53
CA TYR A 155 16.08 -11.30 5.54
C TYR A 155 14.88 -12.07 6.15
N GLU A 156 15.00 -12.53 7.39
CA GLU A 156 13.95 -13.26 8.10
C GLU A 156 12.68 -12.41 8.28
N SER A 157 12.80 -11.17 8.77
CA SER A 157 11.64 -10.28 8.93
C SER A 157 10.94 -9.97 7.59
N ARG A 158 11.69 -9.91 6.48
CA ARG A 158 11.09 -9.77 5.15
C ARG A 158 10.30 -11.03 4.76
N ILE A 159 10.84 -12.21 5.04
CA ILE A 159 10.14 -13.48 4.82
C ILE A 159 8.88 -13.56 5.68
N ASP A 160 8.92 -13.11 6.93
CA ASP A 160 7.74 -13.04 7.81
C ASP A 160 6.65 -12.14 7.22
N LEU A 161 7.01 -10.97 6.67
CA LEU A 161 6.04 -10.10 5.97
C LEU A 161 5.44 -10.76 4.73
N ILE A 162 6.23 -11.52 3.96
CA ILE A 162 5.73 -12.29 2.81
C ILE A 162 4.76 -13.38 3.28
N PHE A 163 5.04 -14.06 4.39
CA PHE A 163 4.11 -15.03 4.97
C PHE A 163 2.84 -14.38 5.50
N LEU A 164 2.92 -13.20 6.12
CA LEU A 164 1.75 -12.45 6.57
C LEU A 164 0.89 -11.97 5.41
N LEU A 165 1.52 -11.48 4.32
CA LEU A 165 0.85 -11.17 3.07
C LEU A 165 0.20 -12.42 2.46
N TYR A 166 0.87 -13.56 2.48
CA TYR A 166 0.28 -14.81 2.00
C TYR A 166 -0.97 -15.21 2.80
N LYS A 167 -0.88 -15.17 4.13
CA LYS A 167 -1.99 -15.47 5.03
C LYS A 167 -3.16 -14.50 4.88
N SER A 168 -2.92 -13.25 4.47
CA SER A 168 -4.00 -12.26 4.33
C SER A 168 -5.01 -12.59 3.22
N PHE A 169 -4.63 -13.41 2.24
CA PHE A 169 -5.52 -13.88 1.18
C PHE A 169 -5.75 -15.40 1.19
N GLU A 170 -5.25 -16.12 2.20
CA GLU A 170 -5.41 -17.57 2.29
C GLU A 170 -6.87 -17.93 2.62
N LEU A 171 -7.57 -18.44 1.61
CA LEU A 171 -8.98 -18.86 1.69
C LEU A 171 -9.13 -20.34 2.13
N GLY A 172 -8.20 -20.86 2.94
CA GLY A 172 -8.24 -22.25 3.42
C GLY A 172 -7.73 -23.29 2.42
N ILE A 173 -6.66 -22.98 1.68
CA ILE A 173 -5.98 -23.97 0.81
C ILE A 173 -5.04 -24.80 1.69
N GLY A 174 -5.38 -26.06 1.97
CA GLY A 174 -4.53 -26.97 2.75
C GLY A 174 -3.47 -27.75 1.94
N ASP A 175 -3.48 -27.62 0.61
CA ASP A 175 -2.56 -28.35 -0.26
C ASP A 175 -1.15 -27.73 -0.24
N LYS A 176 -0.19 -28.49 0.30
CA LYS A 176 1.22 -28.08 0.46
C LYS A 176 1.91 -27.71 -0.85
N VAL A 177 1.60 -28.38 -1.96
CA VAL A 177 2.21 -28.09 -3.28
C VAL A 177 1.70 -26.75 -3.80
N ILE A 178 0.39 -26.51 -3.66
CA ILE A 178 -0.24 -25.25 -4.05
C ILE A 178 0.27 -24.10 -3.18
N ILE A 179 0.35 -24.28 -1.85
CA ILE A 179 0.91 -23.30 -0.91
C ILE A 179 2.33 -22.91 -1.33
N LYS A 180 3.21 -23.90 -1.55
CA LYS A 180 4.60 -23.65 -1.98
C LYS A 180 4.67 -22.87 -3.29
N LYS A 181 3.90 -23.26 -4.30
CA LYS A 181 3.85 -22.57 -5.59
C LYS A 181 3.42 -21.12 -5.42
N ASN A 182 2.39 -20.87 -4.62
CA ASN A 182 1.86 -19.53 -4.40
C ASN A 182 2.86 -18.63 -3.65
N LEU A 183 3.54 -19.18 -2.63
CA LEU A 183 4.61 -18.48 -1.93
C LEU A 183 5.78 -18.15 -2.86
N SER A 184 6.22 -19.09 -3.71
CA SER A 184 7.30 -18.83 -4.67
C SER A 184 6.96 -17.68 -5.62
N VAL A 185 5.74 -17.64 -6.15
CA VAL A 185 5.30 -16.52 -7.00
C VAL A 185 5.22 -15.23 -6.19
N LEU A 186 4.69 -15.27 -4.97
CA LEU A 186 4.62 -14.08 -4.11
C LEU A 186 6.01 -13.50 -3.82
N ILE A 187 6.97 -14.36 -3.46
CA ILE A 187 8.37 -13.98 -3.24
C ILE A 187 8.96 -13.33 -4.50
N PHE A 188 8.69 -13.89 -5.68
CA PHE A 188 9.10 -13.30 -6.94
C PHE A 188 8.49 -11.91 -7.16
N SER A 189 7.17 -11.77 -6.98
CA SER A 189 6.46 -10.49 -7.18
C SER A 189 6.96 -9.41 -6.22
N VAL A 190 7.20 -9.78 -4.95
CA VAL A 190 7.81 -8.87 -3.96
C VAL A 190 9.22 -8.50 -4.37
N SER A 191 10.06 -9.47 -4.76
CA SER A 191 11.44 -9.20 -5.20
C SER A 191 11.48 -8.28 -6.41
N LYS A 192 10.55 -8.45 -7.36
CA LYS A 192 10.40 -7.57 -8.51
C LYS A 192 10.02 -6.15 -8.08
N ALA A 193 8.99 -5.99 -7.25
CA ALA A 193 8.56 -4.67 -6.76
C ALA A 193 9.66 -3.94 -5.98
N LEU A 194 10.46 -4.68 -5.19
CA LEU A 194 11.61 -4.10 -4.47
C LEU A 194 12.78 -3.74 -5.38
N LYS A 195 13.00 -4.48 -6.47
CA LYS A 195 14.02 -4.18 -7.48
C LYS A 195 13.62 -2.96 -8.33
N GLU A 196 12.35 -2.88 -8.68
CA GLU A 196 11.74 -1.79 -9.46
C GLU A 196 11.28 -0.62 -8.57
N PHE A 197 11.79 -0.54 -7.34
CA PHE A 197 11.49 0.55 -6.42
C PHE A 197 11.77 1.90 -7.08
N ARG A 198 10.89 2.87 -6.88
CA ARG A 198 10.92 4.18 -7.53
C ARG A 198 12.04 5.07 -6.97
N PHE A 199 13.28 4.78 -7.37
CA PHE A 199 14.48 5.54 -6.97
C PHE A 199 14.46 6.99 -7.49
N ASP A 200 13.78 7.25 -8.60
CA ASP A 200 13.50 8.60 -9.09
C ASP A 200 12.70 9.42 -8.06
N VAL A 201 11.67 8.83 -7.45
CA VAL A 201 10.90 9.44 -6.34
C VAL A 201 11.78 9.64 -5.11
N LEU A 202 12.58 8.64 -4.76
CA LEU A 202 13.48 8.71 -3.61
C LEU A 202 14.53 9.83 -3.76
N ASN A 203 15.07 10.02 -4.96
CA ASN A 203 16.04 11.07 -5.23
C ASN A 203 15.43 12.46 -5.05
N GLU A 204 14.17 12.65 -5.44
CA GLU A 204 13.46 13.90 -5.18
C GLU A 204 13.12 14.07 -3.69
N LEU A 205 12.77 12.98 -3.00
CA LEU A 205 12.55 12.99 -1.55
C LEU A 205 13.79 13.45 -0.79
N LYS A 206 14.98 12.91 -1.12
CA LYS A 206 16.26 13.25 -0.48
C LYS A 206 16.67 14.70 -0.66
N LYS A 207 16.17 15.39 -1.69
CA LYS A 207 16.35 16.84 -1.88
C LYS A 207 15.45 17.67 -0.97
N LYS A 208 14.39 17.08 -0.42
CA LYS A 208 13.52 17.71 0.57
C LYS A 208 14.06 17.43 1.97
N LYS A 209 14.10 18.47 2.81
CA LYS A 209 14.42 18.30 4.23
C LYS A 209 13.20 17.71 4.93
N LEU A 210 13.24 16.40 5.19
CA LEU A 210 12.17 15.63 5.82
C LEU A 210 12.56 15.17 7.22
#